data_AF-A0A1D6QBH0-F1
#
_entry.id   AF-A0A1D6QBH0-F1
#
_cell.length_a   1.000
_cell.length_b   1.000
_cell.length_c   1.000
_cell.angle_alpha   90.00
_cell.angle_beta   90.00
_cell.angle_gamma   90.00
#
_symmetry.space_group_name_H-M   'P 1'
#
loop_
_entity.id
_entity.type
_entity.pdbx_description
1 polymer ?
#
loop_
_entity_poly.entity_id
_entity_poly.type
_entity_poly.pdbx_seq_one_letter_code
_entity_poly.pdbx_strand_id
1 'polypeptide(L)'
;MMKKRRKLLELEDNNNINHNQTGVQQNQERFGFEPGPEFTLQTFKKYADDFREQYFKKEVPADSPPSVEDIEGEYWRIVEKPTEEIEVVYGADLETGTFGSGFPKSSPEVKSDVEHKYLESGWNLNNLPRLQGSVLSFEGGDISGVLVPWLYVGMCFSSFCWHVEDHHLYSLNYMHWGAPKMWYGVPGKDAVNLEAAMRKHLPDLFEEQPDLLHNLVTQFSTSLLKSEGVPVYRCVQHEGEFVLTFLGHTMLVSTVASIVQKLLMWHQLIGYQLDRMQLSFIVSKLGKLLFPMISCC
;
A
#
# COMPACT_ATOMS: atom_id res chain seq x y z
N MET A 1 -2.93 -17.28 10.18
CA MET A 1 -3.60 -16.14 10.83
C MET A 1 -2.71 -15.66 11.99
N MET A 2 -2.02 -14.54 11.81
CA MET A 2 -1.19 -13.94 12.86
C MET A 2 -2.08 -13.45 14.01
N LYS A 3 -2.25 -14.27 15.03
CA LYS A 3 -2.82 -13.87 16.33
C LYS A 3 -1.66 -13.45 17.23
N LYS A 4 -1.44 -12.15 17.45
CA LYS A 4 -0.55 -11.68 18.51
C LYS A 4 -1.20 -12.04 19.85
N ARG A 5 -0.54 -12.85 20.67
CA ARG A 5 -1.02 -13.26 21.99
C ARG A 5 -0.41 -12.36 23.07
N ARG A 6 -1.27 -11.87 23.98
CA ARG A 6 -0.95 -11.05 25.14
C ARG A 6 0.24 -11.61 25.92
N LYS A 7 1.30 -10.82 26.13
CA LYS A 7 2.28 -11.09 27.20
C LYS A 7 1.66 -10.60 28.52
N LEU A 8 1.23 -11.52 29.38
CA LEU A 8 1.10 -11.21 30.80
C LEU A 8 2.51 -10.99 31.34
N LEU A 9 2.82 -9.77 31.75
CA LEU A 9 3.95 -9.52 32.65
C LEU A 9 3.50 -9.96 34.04
N GLU A 10 4.05 -11.06 34.54
CA GLU A 10 4.03 -11.36 35.97
C GLU A 10 4.85 -10.27 36.67
N LEU A 11 4.15 -9.40 37.39
CA LEU A 11 4.78 -8.44 38.30
C LEU A 11 5.18 -9.22 39.56
N GLU A 12 6.48 -9.40 39.76
CA GLU A 12 7.02 -9.80 41.05
C GLU A 12 6.68 -8.71 42.08
N ASP A 13 5.98 -9.13 43.15
CA ASP A 13 5.67 -8.33 44.31
C ASP A 13 6.93 -7.73 44.93
N ASN A 14 7.06 -6.41 44.88
CA ASN A 14 7.86 -5.67 45.86
C ASN A 14 7.05 -4.50 46.40
N ASN A 15 6.48 -4.74 47.58
CA ASN A 15 5.83 -3.77 48.43
C ASN A 15 6.74 -2.56 48.69
N ASN A 16 6.33 -1.38 48.23
CA ASN A 16 6.44 -0.18 49.05
C ASN A 16 5.38 0.86 48.66
N ILE A 17 4.57 1.16 49.66
CA ILE A 17 3.41 2.05 49.64
C ILE A 17 3.89 3.50 49.48
N ASN A 18 3.31 4.23 48.52
CA ASN A 18 2.98 5.64 48.72
C ASN A 18 1.78 6.03 47.86
N HIS A 19 0.68 6.35 48.54
CA HIS A 19 -0.55 6.87 47.98
C HIS A 19 -0.32 8.27 47.40
N ASN A 20 -0.58 8.46 46.11
CA ASN A 20 -1.28 9.65 45.63
C ASN A 20 -2.01 9.32 44.32
N GLN A 21 -3.32 9.57 44.35
CA GLN A 21 -4.28 9.26 43.30
C GLN A 21 -4.11 10.20 42.10
N THR A 22 -3.99 9.63 40.91
CA THR A 22 -4.65 10.10 39.68
C THR A 22 -4.90 8.87 38.83
N GLY A 23 -6.18 8.57 38.56
CA GLY A 23 -6.60 7.38 37.84
C GLY A 23 -6.00 7.32 36.43
N VAL A 24 -5.05 6.42 36.24
CA VAL A 24 -4.60 6.00 34.91
C VAL A 24 -5.66 5.02 34.41
N GLN A 25 -6.53 5.48 33.51
CA GLN A 25 -7.31 4.61 32.65
C GLN A 25 -6.35 3.59 32.04
N GLN A 26 -6.60 2.31 32.27
CA GLN A 26 -5.92 1.22 31.59
C GLN A 26 -6.00 1.49 30.08
N ASN A 27 -4.85 1.83 29.48
CA ASN A 27 -4.71 1.95 28.05
C ASN A 27 -5.11 0.60 27.46
N GLN A 28 -6.28 0.52 26.82
CA GLN A 28 -6.59 -0.58 25.91
C GLN A 28 -5.51 -0.54 24.83
N GLU A 29 -4.65 -1.55 24.79
CA GLU A 29 -3.64 -1.72 23.74
C GLU A 29 -4.36 -1.68 22.39
N ARG A 30 -4.21 -0.56 21.66
CA ARG A 30 -4.85 -0.35 20.37
C ARG A 30 -4.21 -1.29 19.36
N PHE A 31 -5.03 -2.12 18.70
CA PHE A 31 -4.60 -3.00 17.61
C PHE A 31 -4.02 -2.16 16.46
N GLY A 32 -2.72 -2.31 16.17
CA GLY A 32 -2.03 -1.51 15.15
C GLY A 32 -0.52 -1.76 15.06
N PHE A 33 0.12 -1.10 14.10
CA PHE A 33 1.57 -1.12 13.94
C PHE A 33 2.25 -0.27 15.02
N GLU A 34 3.35 -0.77 15.57
CA GLU A 34 4.15 -0.08 16.58
C GLU A 34 5.16 0.86 15.91
N PRO A 35 5.56 1.98 16.56
CA PRO A 35 6.61 2.85 16.04
C PRO A 35 7.92 2.08 15.85
N GLY A 36 8.44 2.08 14.62
CA GLY A 36 9.73 1.49 14.28
C GLY A 36 10.91 2.46 14.43
N PRO A 37 12.15 2.00 14.17
CA PRO A 37 13.34 2.85 14.20
C PRO A 37 13.38 3.84 13.02
N GLU A 38 14.08 4.95 13.21
CA GLU A 38 14.30 5.94 12.15
C GLU A 38 15.39 5.48 11.16
N PHE A 39 15.20 5.82 9.89
CA PHE A 39 16.16 5.49 8.83
C PHE A 39 16.36 6.64 7.85
N THR A 40 17.58 6.74 7.31
CA THR A 40 17.81 7.33 5.99
C THR A 40 17.50 6.30 4.90
N LEU A 41 17.26 6.73 3.66
CA LEU A 41 17.07 5.79 2.53
C LEU A 41 18.25 4.84 2.35
N GLN A 42 19.48 5.33 2.55
CA GLN A 42 20.69 4.52 2.41
C GLN A 42 20.76 3.42 3.49
N THR A 43 20.50 3.78 4.75
CA THR A 43 20.50 2.81 5.87
C THR A 43 19.34 1.83 5.76
N PHE A 44 18.16 2.29 5.32
CA PHE A 44 17.00 1.42 5.10
C PHE A 44 17.27 0.41 3.98
N LYS A 45 17.84 0.85 2.86
CA LYS A 45 18.20 -0.06 1.75
C LYS A 45 19.14 -1.16 2.22
N LYS A 46 20.19 -0.80 2.97
CA LYS A 46 21.12 -1.78 3.53
C LYS A 46 20.40 -2.79 4.43
N TYR A 47 19.57 -2.31 5.35
CA TYR A 47 18.78 -3.16 6.24
C TYR A 47 17.85 -4.11 5.46
N ALA A 48 17.17 -3.60 4.44
CA ALA A 48 16.26 -4.38 3.60
C ALA A 48 16.98 -5.46 2.77
N ASP A 49 18.16 -5.14 2.23
CA ASP A 49 18.99 -6.10 1.50
C ASP A 49 19.55 -7.18 2.42
N ASP A 50 20.06 -6.80 3.60
CA ASP A 50 20.57 -7.72 4.62
C ASP A 50 19.47 -8.68 5.09
N PHE A 51 18.26 -8.18 5.33
CA PHE A 51 17.10 -8.99 5.69
C PHE A 51 16.76 -10.02 4.61
N ARG A 52 16.59 -9.57 3.35
CA ARG A 52 16.23 -10.44 2.23
C ARG A 52 17.27 -11.54 2.05
N GLU A 53 18.55 -11.17 2.09
CA GLU A 53 19.64 -12.12 1.91
C GLU A 53 19.66 -13.17 3.03
N GLN A 54 19.51 -12.77 4.29
CA GLN A 54 19.48 -13.70 5.42
C GLN A 54 18.26 -14.62 5.41
N TYR A 55 17.09 -14.10 5.01
CA TYR A 55 15.84 -14.86 4.98
C TYR A 55 15.91 -15.98 3.94
N PHE A 56 16.23 -15.65 2.69
CA PHE A 56 16.19 -16.60 1.58
C PHE A 56 17.46 -17.47 1.43
N LYS A 57 18.56 -17.14 2.12
CA LYS A 57 19.78 -17.97 2.17
C LYS A 57 19.53 -19.40 2.64
N LYS A 58 18.49 -19.64 3.44
CA LYS A 58 18.19 -20.95 4.03
C LYS A 58 17.41 -21.88 3.11
N GLU A 59 16.70 -21.33 2.13
CA GLU A 59 15.69 -22.09 1.36
C GLU A 59 16.08 -22.35 -0.10
N VAL A 60 17.03 -21.60 -0.67
CA VAL A 60 17.41 -21.72 -2.08
C VAL A 60 18.86 -22.18 -2.22
N PRO A 61 19.13 -23.43 -2.66
CA PRO A 61 20.47 -23.86 -3.01
C PRO A 61 20.82 -23.45 -4.46
N ALA A 62 21.04 -22.15 -4.72
CA ALA A 62 21.63 -21.64 -5.97
C ALA A 62 22.00 -20.14 -5.89
N ASP A 63 22.99 -19.72 -6.68
CA ASP A 63 23.50 -18.34 -6.85
C ASP A 63 22.48 -17.29 -7.40
N SER A 64 21.18 -17.58 -7.39
CA SER A 64 20.15 -16.72 -7.98
C SER A 64 19.22 -16.11 -6.92
N PRO A 65 18.90 -14.80 -6.99
CA PRO A 65 17.92 -14.19 -6.10
C PRO A 65 16.51 -14.83 -6.30
N PRO A 66 15.67 -14.85 -5.26
CA PRO A 66 14.32 -15.42 -5.35
C PRO A 66 13.47 -14.67 -6.38
N SER A 67 12.62 -15.41 -7.11
CA SER A 67 11.67 -14.83 -8.06
C SER A 67 10.52 -14.10 -7.34
N VAL A 68 9.73 -13.32 -8.08
CA VAL A 68 8.53 -12.66 -7.53
C VAL A 68 7.53 -13.70 -7.01
N GLU A 69 7.39 -14.82 -7.72
CA GLU A 69 6.52 -15.93 -7.36
C GLU A 69 6.97 -16.63 -6.08
N ASP A 70 8.28 -16.81 -5.88
CA ASP A 70 8.84 -17.39 -4.65
C ASP A 70 8.52 -16.49 -3.45
N ILE A 71 8.75 -15.18 -3.58
CA ILE A 71 8.50 -14.20 -2.52
C ILE A 71 7.00 -14.11 -2.20
N GLU A 72 6.14 -14.10 -3.23
CA GLU A 72 4.68 -14.07 -3.06
C GLU A 72 4.16 -15.33 -2.37
N GLY A 73 4.61 -16.52 -2.79
CA GLY A 73 4.22 -17.78 -2.17
C GLY A 73 4.61 -17.82 -0.70
N GLU A 74 5.82 -17.37 -0.40
CA GLU A 74 6.33 -17.33 0.97
C GLU A 74 5.59 -16.29 1.84
N TYR A 75 5.30 -15.12 1.30
CA TYR A 75 4.46 -14.12 1.96
C TYR A 75 3.10 -14.69 2.38
N TRP A 76 2.41 -15.38 1.47
CA TRP A 76 1.12 -15.99 1.80
C TRP A 76 1.24 -17.16 2.77
N ARG A 77 2.34 -17.93 2.72
CA ARG A 77 2.63 -18.97 3.72
C ARG A 77 2.74 -18.35 5.12
N ILE A 78 3.49 -17.26 5.27
CA ILE A 78 3.66 -16.54 6.54
C ILE A 78 2.31 -16.05 7.08
N VAL A 79 1.48 -15.43 6.23
CA VAL A 79 0.17 -14.89 6.61
C VAL A 79 -0.82 -16.00 7.02
N GLU A 80 -0.92 -17.04 6.19
CA GLU A 80 -1.92 -18.10 6.36
C GLU A 80 -1.50 -19.10 7.44
N LYS A 81 -0.24 -19.54 7.42
CA LYS A 81 0.32 -20.60 8.25
C LYS A 81 1.63 -20.15 8.92
N PRO A 82 1.55 -19.19 9.87
CA PRO A 82 2.73 -18.68 10.55
C PRO A 82 3.42 -19.80 11.33
N THR A 83 4.70 -20.05 11.02
CA THR A 83 5.57 -21.00 11.73
C THR A 83 6.61 -20.28 12.59
N GLU A 84 6.87 -19.02 12.28
CA GLU A 84 7.78 -18.13 12.99
C GLU A 84 7.20 -16.72 13.06
N GLU A 85 7.76 -15.92 13.97
CA GLU A 85 7.48 -14.50 14.06
C GLU A 85 8.45 -13.74 13.15
N ILE A 86 7.89 -12.94 12.25
CA ILE A 86 8.65 -12.13 11.31
C ILE A 86 8.20 -10.69 11.50
N GLU A 87 9.18 -9.83 11.75
CA GLU A 87 8.99 -8.39 11.85
C GLU A 87 9.66 -7.71 10.65
N VAL A 88 8.94 -6.75 10.07
CA VAL A 88 9.44 -5.93 8.96
C VAL A 88 9.09 -4.47 9.21
N VAL A 89 9.92 -3.58 8.67
CA VAL A 89 9.72 -2.13 8.80
C VAL A 89 9.08 -1.58 7.54
N TYR A 90 8.22 -0.57 7.68
CA TYR A 90 7.62 0.12 6.54
C TYR A 90 7.50 1.62 6.80
N GLY A 91 8.06 2.44 5.91
CA GLY A 91 7.84 3.88 5.92
C GLY A 91 6.62 4.21 5.08
N ALA A 92 5.46 4.37 5.71
CA ALA A 92 4.21 4.73 5.05
C ALA A 92 3.86 6.21 5.27
N ASP A 93 3.03 6.77 4.37
CA ASP A 93 2.41 8.08 4.50
C ASP A 93 3.41 9.23 4.77
N LEU A 94 4.60 9.13 4.19
CA LEU A 94 5.65 10.14 4.35
C LEU A 94 5.31 11.37 3.49
N GLU A 95 5.06 12.50 4.13
CA GLU A 95 4.65 13.71 3.42
C GLU A 95 5.77 14.27 2.54
N THR A 96 5.52 14.36 1.23
CA THR A 96 6.52 14.90 0.28
C THR A 96 6.75 16.42 0.44
N GLY A 97 5.92 17.12 1.22
CA GLY A 97 6.17 18.49 1.66
C GLY A 97 7.38 18.57 2.59
N THR A 98 7.54 17.58 3.47
CA THR A 98 8.65 17.50 4.45
C THR A 98 9.86 16.77 3.86
N PHE A 99 9.65 15.61 3.23
CA PHE A 99 10.72 14.72 2.78
C PHE A 99 11.17 14.97 1.34
N GLY A 100 10.46 15.81 0.59
CA GLY A 100 10.64 15.97 -0.84
C GLY A 100 9.88 14.93 -1.66
N SER A 101 9.63 15.24 -2.93
CA SER A 101 9.02 14.31 -3.89
C SER A 101 10.10 13.59 -4.69
N GLY A 102 9.82 12.37 -5.14
CA GLY A 102 10.67 11.69 -6.12
C GLY A 102 10.54 12.26 -7.54
N PHE A 103 9.52 13.07 -7.81
CA PHE A 103 9.39 13.80 -9.07
C PHE A 103 10.13 15.15 -9.00
N PRO A 104 10.64 15.67 -10.13
CA PRO A 104 11.25 16.98 -10.18
C PRO A 104 10.26 18.08 -9.77
N LYS A 105 10.78 19.09 -9.05
CA LYS A 105 10.10 20.34 -8.71
C LYS A 105 10.83 21.51 -9.36
N SER A 106 10.13 22.61 -9.59
CA SER A 106 10.72 23.80 -10.23
C SER A 106 11.82 24.35 -9.32
N SER A 107 13.06 24.32 -9.80
CA SER A 107 14.21 24.90 -9.13
C SER A 107 15.03 25.71 -10.14
N PRO A 108 15.86 26.67 -9.69
CA PRO A 108 16.78 27.41 -10.56
C PRO A 108 17.81 26.51 -11.27
N GLU A 109 17.88 25.23 -10.89
CA GLU A 109 18.90 24.27 -11.28
C GLU A 109 18.41 23.23 -12.29
N VAL A 110 17.15 23.33 -12.76
CA VAL A 110 16.63 22.51 -13.86
C VAL A 110 17.40 22.87 -15.13
N LYS A 111 18.33 22.01 -15.53
CA LYS A 111 19.38 22.33 -16.53
C LYS A 111 19.13 21.69 -17.88
N SER A 112 18.20 20.74 -17.99
CA SER A 112 17.96 19.99 -19.22
C SER A 112 16.50 20.04 -19.71
N ASP A 113 16.32 20.03 -21.03
CA ASP A 113 15.02 19.97 -21.69
C ASP A 113 14.20 18.73 -21.28
N VAL A 114 14.90 17.64 -20.92
CA VAL A 114 14.28 16.38 -20.48
C VAL A 114 13.70 16.52 -19.07
N GLU A 115 14.41 17.13 -18.14
CA GLU A 115 13.91 17.40 -16.78
C GLU A 115 12.72 18.36 -16.82
N HIS A 116 12.76 19.36 -17.70
CA HIS A 116 11.64 20.27 -17.91
C HIS A 116 10.37 19.54 -18.38
N LYS A 117 10.52 18.56 -19.28
CA LYS A 117 9.40 17.73 -19.74
C LYS A 117 8.74 16.93 -18.61
N TYR A 118 9.53 16.34 -17.71
CA TYR A 118 8.98 15.61 -16.55
C TYR A 118 8.42 16.54 -15.48
N LEU A 119 9.01 17.72 -15.32
CA LEU A 119 8.54 18.76 -14.43
C LEU A 119 7.13 19.24 -14.78
N GLU A 120 6.87 19.51 -16.07
CA GLU A 120 5.57 20.01 -16.54
C GLU A 120 4.56 18.89 -16.87
N SER A 121 4.98 17.63 -16.82
CA SER A 121 4.12 16.50 -17.16
C SER A 121 2.88 16.46 -16.25
N GLY A 122 1.72 16.21 -16.84
CA GLY A 122 0.49 15.91 -16.08
C GLY A 122 0.57 14.60 -15.30
N TRP A 123 1.51 13.70 -15.64
CA TRP A 123 1.78 12.46 -14.91
C TRP A 123 2.72 12.65 -13.72
N ASN A 124 3.29 13.84 -13.55
CA ASN A 124 3.95 14.20 -12.29
C ASN A 124 2.87 14.34 -11.22
N LEU A 125 2.94 13.48 -10.20
CA LEU A 125 1.91 13.43 -9.15
C LEU A 125 1.80 14.76 -8.37
N ASN A 126 2.81 15.64 -8.41
CA ASN A 126 2.68 16.98 -7.81
C ASN A 126 1.75 17.92 -8.60
N ASN A 127 1.61 17.71 -9.91
CA ASN A 127 0.79 18.56 -10.79
C ASN A 127 -0.64 18.03 -10.91
N LEU A 128 -0.79 16.71 -10.80
CA LEU A 128 -2.01 15.97 -11.10
C LEU A 128 -3.27 16.51 -10.40
N PRO A 129 -3.27 16.83 -9.09
CA PRO A 129 -4.48 17.30 -8.41
C PRO A 129 -4.94 18.69 -8.87
N ARG A 130 -4.06 19.48 -9.50
CA ARG A 130 -4.34 20.85 -9.95
C ARG A 130 -4.56 20.95 -11.46
N LEU A 131 -4.51 19.84 -12.20
CA LEU A 131 -4.77 19.84 -13.64
C LEU A 131 -6.19 20.32 -13.96
N GLN A 132 -6.35 20.93 -15.14
CA GLN A 132 -7.66 21.33 -15.64
C GLN A 132 -8.59 20.11 -15.73
N GLY A 133 -9.78 20.22 -15.12
CA GLY A 133 -10.72 19.11 -14.96
C GLY A 133 -10.67 18.44 -13.57
N SER A 134 -9.69 18.79 -12.73
CA SER A 134 -9.66 18.35 -11.34
C SER A 134 -10.59 19.19 -10.48
N VAL A 135 -11.52 18.56 -9.76
CA VAL A 135 -12.30 19.24 -8.72
C VAL A 135 -11.39 19.69 -7.56
N LEU A 136 -10.28 18.97 -7.33
CA LEU A 136 -9.30 19.32 -6.31
C LEU A 136 -8.56 20.64 -6.62
N SER A 137 -8.64 21.14 -7.86
CA SER A 137 -8.08 22.46 -8.20
C SER A 137 -8.76 23.61 -7.46
N PHE A 138 -10.00 23.44 -7.01
CA PHE A 138 -10.77 24.44 -6.26
C PHE A 138 -10.52 24.43 -4.75
N GLU A 139 -9.81 23.41 -4.24
CA GLU A 139 -9.46 23.34 -2.83
C GLU A 139 -8.32 24.31 -2.53
N GLY A 140 -8.50 25.22 -1.57
CA GLY A 140 -7.50 26.24 -1.25
C GLY A 140 -6.32 25.71 -0.45
N GLY A 141 -6.53 24.67 0.35
CA GLY A 141 -5.48 24.07 1.18
C GLY A 141 -4.60 23.07 0.45
N ASP A 142 -3.51 22.66 1.10
CA ASP A 142 -2.64 21.57 0.68
C ASP A 142 -2.88 20.35 1.58
N ILE A 143 -3.92 19.59 1.25
CA ILE A 143 -4.34 18.41 2.01
C ILE A 143 -3.32 17.28 1.78
N SER A 144 -2.68 16.82 2.85
CA SER A 144 -1.73 15.71 2.84
C SER A 144 -2.37 14.42 2.30
N GLY A 145 -1.70 13.73 1.39
CA GLY A 145 -2.17 12.50 0.73
C GLY A 145 -3.14 12.71 -0.44
N VAL A 146 -3.80 13.88 -0.50
CA VAL A 146 -4.81 14.22 -1.53
C VAL A 146 -4.31 15.24 -2.55
N LEU A 147 -3.71 16.32 -2.07
CA LEU A 147 -3.13 17.38 -2.90
C LEU A 147 -1.60 17.34 -2.85
N VAL A 148 -1.05 16.95 -1.70
CA VAL A 148 0.37 16.70 -1.52
C VAL A 148 0.61 15.19 -1.54
N PRO A 149 1.34 14.64 -2.51
CA PRO A 149 1.57 13.20 -2.58
C PRO A 149 2.28 12.65 -1.33
N TRP A 150 2.03 11.38 -1.04
CA TRP A 150 2.74 10.62 -0.01
C TRP A 150 3.80 9.72 -0.63
N LEU A 151 4.90 9.54 0.11
CA LEU A 151 5.98 8.62 -0.21
C LEU A 151 5.89 7.38 0.69
N TYR A 152 6.18 6.24 0.09
CA TYR A 152 6.16 4.93 0.71
C TYR A 152 7.50 4.24 0.46
N VAL A 153 8.13 3.75 1.51
CA VAL A 153 9.44 3.09 1.47
C VAL A 153 9.30 1.72 2.11
N GLY A 154 9.24 0.68 1.28
CA GLY A 154 9.04 -0.71 1.69
C GLY A 154 10.29 -1.56 1.57
N MET A 155 10.33 -2.62 2.37
CA MET A 155 11.28 -3.74 2.26
C MET A 155 10.55 -5.03 1.86
N CYS A 156 11.27 -6.15 1.82
CA CYS A 156 10.64 -7.46 1.58
C CYS A 156 9.56 -7.75 2.64
N PHE A 157 8.38 -8.19 2.20
CA PHE A 157 7.21 -8.49 3.02
C PHE A 157 6.52 -7.28 3.69
N SER A 158 7.03 -6.05 3.54
CA SER A 158 6.28 -4.87 3.99
C SER A 158 4.93 -4.84 3.27
N SER A 159 3.87 -4.52 4.00
CA SER A 159 2.50 -4.72 3.52
C SER A 159 1.61 -3.53 3.83
N PHE A 160 0.64 -3.33 2.96
CA PHE A 160 -0.49 -2.44 3.18
C PHE A 160 -1.76 -3.31 3.10
N CYS A 161 -2.49 -3.37 4.20
CA CYS A 161 -3.61 -4.29 4.35
C CYS A 161 -4.79 -3.92 3.44
N TRP A 162 -5.81 -4.78 3.43
CA TRP A 162 -7.05 -4.53 2.69
C TRP A 162 -7.68 -3.21 3.11
N HIS A 163 -7.90 -2.32 2.14
CA HIS A 163 -8.49 -1.01 2.38
C HIS A 163 -9.17 -0.44 1.14
N VAL A 164 -9.99 0.58 1.35
CA VAL A 164 -10.46 1.49 0.31
C VAL A 164 -9.85 2.86 0.57
N GLU A 165 -9.66 3.65 -0.48
CA GLU A 165 -9.19 5.03 -0.31
C GLU A 165 -10.26 5.88 0.38
N ASP A 166 -9.81 6.91 1.10
CA ASP A 166 -10.69 7.89 1.72
C ASP A 166 -11.65 8.48 0.69
N HIS A 167 -12.91 8.67 1.09
CA HIS A 167 -14.00 9.12 0.21
C HIS A 167 -14.18 8.28 -1.07
N HIS A 168 -13.69 7.05 -1.07
CA HIS A 168 -13.66 6.15 -2.22
C HIS A 168 -12.95 6.76 -3.44
N LEU A 169 -11.99 7.66 -3.22
CA LEU A 169 -11.25 8.30 -4.29
C LEU A 169 -10.48 7.29 -5.15
N TYR A 170 -10.11 7.73 -6.34
CA TYR A 170 -9.08 7.03 -7.10
C TYR A 170 -7.75 7.17 -6.36
N SER A 171 -6.86 6.22 -6.59
CA SER A 171 -5.46 6.35 -6.20
C SER A 171 -4.59 6.13 -7.42
N LEU A 172 -3.60 6.99 -7.62
CA LEU A 172 -2.56 6.76 -8.60
C LEU A 172 -1.23 6.59 -7.88
N ASN A 173 -0.56 5.49 -8.19
CA ASN A 173 0.67 5.08 -7.56
C ASN A 173 1.78 4.99 -8.60
N TYR A 174 2.88 5.70 -8.40
CA TYR A 174 4.07 5.62 -9.26
C TYR A 174 5.23 4.97 -8.53
N MET A 175 5.85 4.00 -9.16
CA MET A 175 7.03 3.32 -8.63
C MET A 175 8.30 3.97 -9.15
N HIS A 176 8.95 4.76 -8.29
CA HIS A 176 10.17 5.50 -8.68
C HIS A 176 11.34 4.56 -8.97
N TRP A 177 11.58 3.58 -8.09
CA TRP A 177 12.63 2.57 -8.24
C TRP A 177 12.48 1.42 -7.24
N GLY A 178 13.22 0.33 -7.47
CA GLY A 178 13.37 -0.78 -6.54
C GLY A 178 12.78 -2.11 -7.02
N ALA A 179 12.65 -3.06 -6.09
CA ALA A 179 12.12 -4.38 -6.38
C ALA A 179 10.59 -4.34 -6.54
N PRO A 180 9.98 -5.21 -7.38
CA PRO A 180 8.57 -5.10 -7.75
C PRO A 180 7.59 -5.06 -6.56
N LYS A 181 6.43 -4.42 -6.74
CA LYS A 181 5.33 -4.38 -5.77
C LYS A 181 4.13 -5.19 -6.24
N MET A 182 3.58 -6.05 -5.37
CA MET A 182 2.44 -6.92 -5.67
C MET A 182 1.17 -6.25 -5.20
N TRP A 183 0.19 -6.23 -6.08
CA TRP A 183 -1.11 -5.66 -5.81
C TRP A 183 -2.18 -6.72 -5.96
N TYR A 184 -3.15 -6.70 -5.05
CA TYR A 184 -4.40 -7.42 -5.22
C TYR A 184 -5.55 -6.44 -5.12
N GLY A 185 -6.49 -6.55 -6.06
CA GLY A 185 -7.64 -5.67 -6.14
C GLY A 185 -8.93 -6.47 -6.17
N VAL A 186 -9.93 -5.98 -5.45
CA VAL A 186 -11.33 -6.42 -5.54
C VAL A 186 -12.15 -5.29 -6.16
N PRO A 187 -12.97 -5.56 -7.18
CA PRO A 187 -13.87 -4.58 -7.77
C PRO A 187 -14.77 -3.93 -6.71
N GLY A 188 -15.04 -2.63 -6.83
CA GLY A 188 -15.84 -1.94 -5.82
C GLY A 188 -17.27 -2.46 -5.64
N LYS A 189 -17.85 -3.04 -6.69
CA LYS A 189 -19.16 -3.73 -6.62
C LYS A 189 -19.13 -4.96 -5.68
N ASP A 190 -17.96 -5.54 -5.44
CA ASP A 190 -17.73 -6.74 -4.64
C ASP A 190 -17.14 -6.41 -3.25
N ALA A 191 -16.97 -5.12 -2.91
CA ALA A 191 -16.42 -4.70 -1.62
C ALA A 191 -17.25 -5.24 -0.43
N VAL A 192 -18.58 -5.24 -0.56
CA VAL A 192 -19.50 -5.81 0.46
C VAL A 192 -19.29 -7.32 0.61
N ASN A 193 -19.01 -8.04 -0.49
CA ASN A 193 -18.75 -9.48 -0.46
C ASN A 193 -17.40 -9.77 0.21
N LEU A 194 -16.37 -8.93 -0.03
CA LEU A 194 -15.10 -9.00 0.69
C LEU A 194 -15.29 -8.79 2.20
N GLU A 195 -16.04 -7.76 2.59
CA GLU A 195 -16.32 -7.48 4.00
C GLU A 195 -17.08 -8.65 4.66
N ALA A 196 -18.10 -9.18 3.98
CA ALA A 196 -18.85 -10.33 4.48
C ALA A 196 -17.96 -11.57 4.66
N ALA A 197 -17.06 -11.84 3.70
CA ALA A 197 -16.08 -12.92 3.81
C ALA A 197 -15.14 -12.71 5.01
N MET A 198 -14.62 -11.49 5.21
CA MET A 198 -13.76 -11.18 6.35
C MET A 198 -14.50 -11.34 7.68
N ARG A 199 -15.74 -10.83 7.80
CA ARG A 199 -16.58 -10.98 9.00
C ARG A 199 -16.86 -12.44 9.33
N LYS A 200 -17.12 -13.27 8.31
CA LYS A 200 -17.36 -14.71 8.46
C LYS A 200 -16.15 -15.45 9.02
N HIS A 201 -14.95 -15.10 8.57
CA HIS A 201 -13.71 -15.82 8.90
C HIS A 201 -12.94 -15.23 10.09
N LEU A 202 -13.24 -13.99 10.48
CA LEU A 202 -12.60 -13.28 11.59
C LEU A 202 -13.63 -12.73 12.61
N PRO A 203 -14.62 -13.54 13.07
CA PRO A 203 -15.73 -13.04 13.87
C PRO A 203 -15.28 -12.35 15.16
N ASP A 204 -14.38 -12.98 15.92
CA ASP A 204 -13.83 -12.43 17.17
C ASP A 204 -13.21 -11.02 16.96
N LEU A 205 -12.51 -10.82 15.84
CA LEU A 205 -11.80 -9.57 15.56
C LEU A 205 -12.78 -8.44 15.19
N PHE A 206 -13.88 -8.76 14.51
CA PHE A 206 -14.94 -7.79 14.23
C PHE A 206 -15.84 -7.52 15.44
N GLU A 207 -15.97 -8.45 16.39
CA GLU A 207 -16.62 -8.19 17.68
C GLU A 207 -15.80 -7.21 18.52
N GLU A 208 -14.47 -7.37 18.56
CA GLU A 208 -13.56 -6.46 19.27
C GLU A 208 -13.40 -5.11 18.56
N GLN A 209 -13.42 -5.10 17.21
CA GLN A 209 -13.20 -3.92 16.36
C GLN A 209 -14.24 -3.90 15.21
N PRO A 210 -15.45 -3.36 15.41
CA PRO A 210 -16.48 -3.33 14.37
C PRO A 210 -16.05 -2.60 13.08
N ASP A 211 -15.14 -1.63 13.21
CA ASP A 211 -14.57 -0.82 12.13
C ASP A 211 -13.23 -1.36 11.59
N LEU A 212 -12.96 -2.66 11.77
CA LEU A 212 -11.67 -3.30 11.45
C LEU A 212 -11.12 -2.97 10.05
N LEU A 213 -11.98 -2.85 9.05
CA LEU A 213 -11.59 -2.53 7.66
C LEU A 213 -11.05 -1.11 7.49
N HIS A 214 -11.48 -0.17 8.33
CA HIS A 214 -11.01 1.21 8.31
C HIS A 214 -9.67 1.37 9.03
N ASN A 215 -9.28 0.40 9.87
CA ASN A 215 -8.06 0.48 10.68
C ASN A 215 -6.80 0.03 9.92
N LEU A 216 -6.88 -0.43 8.65
CA LEU A 216 -5.73 -0.74 7.78
C LEU A 216 -4.75 -1.80 8.31
N VAL A 217 -5.20 -2.70 9.18
CA VAL A 217 -4.33 -3.60 9.96
C VAL A 217 -4.58 -5.08 9.73
N THR A 218 -5.58 -5.43 8.91
CA THR A 218 -6.00 -6.82 8.74
C THR A 218 -5.64 -7.37 7.37
N GLN A 219 -4.72 -8.32 7.36
CA GLN A 219 -4.40 -9.13 6.20
C GLN A 219 -5.40 -10.29 6.07
N PHE A 220 -5.88 -10.53 4.84
CA PHE A 220 -6.82 -11.61 4.56
C PHE A 220 -6.45 -12.36 3.27
N SER A 221 -6.55 -13.69 3.31
CA SER A 221 -6.12 -14.57 2.22
C SER A 221 -6.90 -14.33 0.94
N THR A 222 -6.19 -14.13 -0.17
CA THR A 222 -6.79 -14.02 -1.51
C THR A 222 -7.41 -15.34 -1.97
N SER A 223 -6.84 -16.48 -1.56
CA SER A 223 -7.38 -17.81 -1.82
C SER A 223 -8.71 -18.02 -1.09
N LEU A 224 -8.80 -17.53 0.15
CA LEU A 224 -10.03 -17.59 0.95
C LEU A 224 -11.12 -16.70 0.35
N LEU A 225 -10.78 -15.47 -0.06
CA LEU A 225 -11.71 -14.59 -0.80
C LEU A 225 -12.27 -15.26 -2.05
N LYS A 226 -11.40 -15.88 -2.87
CA LYS A 226 -11.85 -16.63 -4.06
C LYS A 226 -12.77 -17.78 -3.70
N SER A 227 -12.52 -18.50 -2.60
CA SER A 227 -13.37 -19.60 -2.15
C SER A 227 -14.76 -19.13 -1.67
N GLU A 228 -14.87 -17.89 -1.20
CA GLU A 228 -16.14 -17.23 -0.87
C GLU A 228 -16.82 -16.57 -2.08
N GLY A 229 -16.26 -16.76 -3.28
CA GLY A 229 -16.81 -16.20 -4.53
C GLY A 229 -16.46 -14.74 -4.79
N VAL A 230 -15.53 -14.15 -4.02
CA VAL A 230 -15.07 -12.77 -4.24
C VAL A 230 -14.01 -12.75 -5.35
N PRO A 231 -14.20 -11.97 -6.44
CA PRO A 231 -13.22 -11.87 -7.50
C PRO A 231 -12.00 -11.07 -7.03
N VAL A 232 -10.82 -11.67 -7.14
CA VAL A 232 -9.54 -11.04 -6.81
C VAL A 232 -8.65 -11.00 -8.05
N TYR A 233 -8.18 -9.80 -8.38
CA TYR A 233 -7.24 -9.54 -9.48
C TYR A 233 -5.85 -9.26 -8.91
N ARG A 234 -4.81 -9.71 -9.62
CA ARG A 234 -3.40 -9.53 -9.23
C ARG A 234 -2.69 -8.71 -10.29
N CYS A 235 -1.87 -7.76 -9.89
CA CYS A 235 -0.86 -7.15 -10.76
C CYS A 235 0.48 -6.97 -10.06
N VAL A 236 1.55 -7.00 -10.85
CA VAL A 236 2.92 -6.76 -10.39
C VAL A 236 3.35 -5.44 -11.01
N GLN A 237 3.71 -4.48 -10.15
CA GLN A 237 4.20 -3.18 -10.54
C GLN A 237 5.72 -3.19 -10.51
N HIS A 238 6.34 -2.80 -11.61
CA HIS A 238 7.78 -2.62 -11.74
C HIS A 238 8.16 -1.12 -11.70
N GLU A 239 9.46 -0.86 -11.57
CA GLU A 239 10.02 0.48 -11.65
C GLU A 239 9.59 1.22 -12.93
N GLY A 240 9.19 2.48 -12.76
CA GLY A 240 8.70 3.34 -13.83
C GLY A 240 7.22 3.12 -14.18
N GLU A 241 6.52 2.21 -13.52
CA GLU A 241 5.11 1.91 -13.80
C GLU A 241 4.15 2.62 -12.86
N PHE A 242 2.96 2.91 -13.40
CA PHE A 242 1.82 3.40 -12.64
C PHE A 242 0.84 2.26 -12.32
N VAL A 243 0.27 2.28 -11.12
CA VAL A 243 -0.92 1.51 -10.76
C VAL A 243 -2.05 2.47 -10.43
N LEU A 244 -3.20 2.26 -11.07
CA LEU A 244 -4.40 3.03 -10.87
C LEU A 244 -5.45 2.20 -10.12
N THR A 245 -5.97 2.77 -9.05
CA THR A 245 -7.07 2.23 -8.25
C THR A 245 -8.34 2.99 -8.57
N PHE A 246 -9.41 2.25 -8.89
CA PHE A 246 -10.72 2.82 -9.22
C PHE A 246 -11.58 3.04 -7.97
N LEU A 247 -12.59 3.91 -8.08
CA LEU A 247 -13.52 4.21 -6.97
C LEU A 247 -14.08 2.93 -6.35
N GLY A 248 -14.10 2.90 -5.02
CA GLY A 248 -14.70 1.82 -4.24
C GLY A 248 -13.95 0.49 -4.31
N HIS A 249 -12.88 0.36 -5.09
CA HIS A 249 -12.11 -0.88 -5.15
C HIS A 249 -11.34 -1.07 -3.86
N THR A 250 -11.44 -2.26 -3.27
CA THR A 250 -10.65 -2.64 -2.11
C THR A 250 -9.30 -3.17 -2.59
N MET A 251 -8.23 -2.69 -1.99
CA MET A 251 -6.87 -3.04 -2.36
C MET A 251 -6.08 -3.65 -1.22
N LEU A 252 -5.25 -4.60 -1.59
CA LEU A 252 -4.14 -5.12 -0.83
C LEU A 252 -2.85 -4.78 -1.56
N VAL A 253 -1.83 -4.37 -0.82
CA VAL A 253 -0.48 -4.23 -1.36
C VAL A 253 0.45 -5.10 -0.54
N SER A 254 1.12 -6.05 -1.17
CA SER A 254 2.27 -6.72 -0.60
C SER A 254 3.51 -6.25 -1.35
N THR A 255 4.47 -5.66 -0.66
CA THR A 255 5.67 -5.14 -1.31
C THR A 255 6.82 -6.13 -1.25
N VAL A 256 7.53 -6.23 -2.36
CA VAL A 256 8.98 -6.42 -2.32
C VAL A 256 9.60 -5.02 -2.35
N ALA A 257 10.74 -4.86 -1.69
CA ALA A 257 11.32 -3.58 -1.31
C ALA A 257 11.25 -2.47 -2.38
N SER A 258 10.50 -1.39 -2.14
CA SER A 258 10.21 -0.35 -3.15
C SER A 258 10.05 1.05 -2.56
N ILE A 259 10.52 2.06 -3.29
CA ILE A 259 10.17 3.48 -3.02
C ILE A 259 9.11 3.90 -4.02
N VAL A 260 7.99 4.36 -3.49
CA VAL A 260 6.76 4.57 -4.24
C VAL A 260 6.11 5.87 -3.80
N GLN A 261 5.59 6.64 -4.75
CA GLN A 261 4.80 7.83 -4.46
C GLN A 261 3.34 7.55 -4.83
N LYS A 262 2.42 7.77 -3.88
CA LYS A 262 0.96 7.61 -4.07
C LYS A 262 0.29 8.97 -3.96
N LEU A 263 -0.81 9.13 -4.67
CA LEU A 263 -1.68 10.29 -4.57
C LEU A 263 -3.14 9.87 -4.72
N LEU A 264 -4.00 10.41 -3.85
CA LEU A 264 -5.46 10.27 -3.97
C LEU A 264 -6.03 11.27 -4.98
N MET A 265 -7.04 10.85 -5.75
CA MET A 265 -7.56 11.58 -6.90
C MET A 265 -9.09 11.49 -7.04
N TRP A 266 -9.71 12.53 -7.60
CA TRP A 266 -11.14 12.57 -7.91
C TRP A 266 -11.48 12.11 -9.35
N HIS A 267 -12.71 11.61 -9.54
CA HIS A 267 -13.19 10.85 -10.71
C HIS A 267 -13.06 11.51 -12.09
N GLN A 268 -13.25 12.83 -12.20
CA GLN A 268 -13.28 13.49 -13.50
C GLN A 268 -11.91 13.61 -14.19
N LEU A 269 -10.81 13.42 -13.45
CA LEU A 269 -9.45 13.53 -14.02
C LEU A 269 -9.08 12.37 -14.93
N ILE A 270 -9.54 11.17 -14.59
CA ILE A 270 -9.19 9.93 -15.28
C ILE A 270 -9.99 9.79 -16.56
N GLY A 271 -11.27 10.16 -16.57
CA GLY A 271 -12.03 10.25 -17.83
C GLY A 271 -11.33 11.19 -18.81
N TYR A 272 -10.91 12.38 -18.37
CA TYR A 272 -10.27 13.37 -19.24
C TYR A 272 -8.86 12.96 -19.72
N GLN A 273 -8.02 12.35 -18.87
CA GLN A 273 -6.68 11.88 -19.25
C GLN A 273 -6.72 10.55 -20.03
N LEU A 274 -7.64 9.63 -19.69
CA LEU A 274 -7.89 8.42 -20.47
C LEU A 274 -8.57 8.72 -21.80
N ASP A 275 -9.37 9.78 -21.93
CA ASP A 275 -9.93 10.21 -23.23
C ASP A 275 -8.88 10.90 -24.10
N ARG A 276 -7.90 11.60 -23.49
CA ARG A 276 -6.74 12.16 -24.21
C ARG A 276 -5.69 11.09 -24.56
N MET A 277 -5.65 9.98 -23.83
CA MET A 277 -5.08 8.74 -24.35
C MET A 277 -6.05 8.25 -25.42
N GLN A 278 -5.74 8.42 -26.70
CA GLN A 278 -6.41 7.58 -27.68
C GLN A 278 -6.36 6.13 -27.17
N LEU A 279 -7.52 5.52 -26.93
CA LEU A 279 -7.64 4.13 -26.45
C LEU A 279 -6.76 3.14 -27.25
N SER A 280 -6.31 3.53 -28.45
CA SER A 280 -5.32 2.82 -29.26
C SER A 280 -3.97 2.57 -28.57
N PHE A 281 -3.48 3.48 -27.71
CA PHE A 281 -2.12 3.38 -27.17
C PHE A 281 -2.01 2.43 -25.96
N ILE A 282 -3.01 2.42 -25.06
CA ILE A 282 -3.10 1.45 -23.95
C ILE A 282 -3.32 0.05 -24.49
N VAL A 283 -4.21 -0.09 -25.47
CA VAL A 283 -4.53 -1.38 -26.11
C VAL A 283 -3.32 -1.93 -26.87
N SER A 284 -2.45 -1.08 -27.43
CA SER A 284 -1.26 -1.55 -28.17
C SER A 284 -0.14 -2.13 -27.28
N LYS A 285 -0.07 -1.77 -25.99
CA LYS A 285 0.95 -2.27 -25.05
C LYS A 285 0.44 -3.35 -24.09
N LEU A 286 -0.88 -3.44 -23.86
CA LEU A 286 -1.55 -4.56 -23.17
C LEU A 286 -2.01 -5.64 -24.16
N GLY A 287 -1.26 -5.84 -25.24
CA GLY A 287 -1.52 -6.82 -26.28
C GLY A 287 -1.31 -8.25 -25.80
N LYS A 288 -2.30 -8.80 -25.08
CA LYS A 288 -2.79 -10.20 -25.03
C LYS A 288 -3.57 -10.44 -23.75
N LEU A 289 -4.76 -9.87 -23.64
CA LEU A 289 -5.86 -10.45 -22.87
C LEU A 289 -7.15 -10.03 -23.59
N LEU A 290 -7.63 -10.93 -24.45
CA LEU A 290 -8.93 -10.85 -25.10
C LEU A 290 -10.02 -10.73 -24.02
N PHE A 291 -10.81 -9.67 -24.05
CA PHE A 291 -12.15 -9.69 -23.47
C PHE A 291 -13.17 -9.17 -24.50
N PRO A 292 -14.34 -9.81 -24.60
CA PRO A 292 -15.32 -9.52 -25.65
C PRO A 292 -15.98 -8.17 -25.39
N MET A 293 -16.06 -7.35 -26.44
CA MET A 293 -16.97 -6.20 -26.48
C MET A 293 -18.40 -6.72 -26.53
N ILE A 294 -19.24 -6.30 -25.58
CA ILE A 294 -20.69 -6.39 -25.71
C ILE A 294 -21.19 -4.98 -26.01
N SER A 295 -21.77 -4.85 -27.21
CA SER A 295 -22.53 -3.70 -27.66
C SER A 295 -23.86 -3.66 -26.92
N CYS A 296 -24.24 -2.51 -26.37
CA CYS A 296 -25.58 -2.29 -25.82
C CYS A 296 -26.62 -2.22 -26.95
N CYS A 297 -27.32 -3.33 -27.18
CA CYS A 297 -28.78 -3.51 -27.20
C CYS A 297 -29.08 -5.00 -27.08
#